data_AF-A0A378LAW2-F1
#
_entry.id   AF-A0A378LAW2-F1
#
_cell.length_a   1.000
_cell.length_b   1.000
_cell.length_c   1.000
_cell.angle_alpha   90.00
_cell.angle_beta   90.00
_cell.angle_gamma   90.00
#
_symmetry.space_group_name_H-M   'P 1'
#
loop_
_entity.id
_entity.type
_entity.pdbx_description
1 polymer ?
#
loop_
_entity_poly.entity_id
_entity_poly.type
_entity_poly.pdbx_seq_one_letter_code
_entity_poly.pdbx_strand_id
1 'polypeptide(L)'
;MAGEPDEFEDTGKISITHVQMMHRPISDDFLTFVETNQIKNDKNKDFRVSHTKDEIAASQFAVAQYIIKHPDTAVVLEGLSHELSAELINPDDPVVQEVRKHFDHTTFDKDFIELTPEQKKLLADKFGAMVVLYVGLLDKIYPSIRPETAKVLHQAIKDIGDDYERLRDVADDFQKIRESEALTLSVEAAEKSNKTAVLLLYGAEHRFDLAAELLDDARLTLTEPVDCQIVVKPKDFMSVTTAHNTFSMWNHSKFSQNKLDIGSDKLKNFKDSKDEFEKELPEEDKKSNLKGF
;
A
#
# COMPACT_ATOMS: atom_id res chain seq x y z
N MET A 1 -50.73 -16.48 -13.82
CA MET A 1 -49.78 -16.72 -12.73
C MET A 1 -48.63 -15.78 -12.95
N ALA A 2 -48.59 -14.67 -12.21
CA ALA A 2 -47.47 -13.75 -12.24
C ALA A 2 -46.35 -14.42 -11.44
N GLY A 3 -45.22 -14.71 -12.10
CA GLY A 3 -44.02 -15.17 -11.41
C GLY A 3 -43.52 -14.04 -10.54
N GLU A 4 -43.28 -14.34 -9.26
CA GLU A 4 -42.55 -13.45 -8.36
C GLU A 4 -41.15 -13.19 -8.94
N PRO A 5 -40.63 -11.97 -8.83
CA PRO A 5 -39.27 -11.69 -9.26
C PRO A 5 -38.30 -12.47 -8.35
N ASP A 6 -37.43 -13.27 -8.96
CA ASP A 6 -36.28 -13.86 -8.28
C ASP A 6 -35.54 -12.74 -7.54
N GLU A 7 -35.55 -12.80 -6.21
CA GLU A 7 -34.64 -12.04 -5.37
C GLU A 7 -33.23 -12.44 -5.79
N PHE A 8 -32.54 -11.56 -6.52
CA PHE A 8 -31.10 -11.69 -6.71
C PHE A 8 -30.48 -11.67 -5.32
N GLU A 9 -30.00 -12.83 -4.84
CA GLU A 9 -29.14 -12.91 -3.67
C GLU A 9 -27.97 -11.96 -3.92
N ASP A 10 -27.97 -10.82 -3.22
CA ASP A 10 -26.79 -9.99 -3.09
C ASP A 10 -25.75 -10.84 -2.37
N THR A 11 -24.90 -11.52 -3.14
CA THR A 11 -23.93 -12.47 -2.61
C THR A 11 -22.88 -11.82 -1.70
N GLY A 12 -22.91 -10.50 -1.50
CA GLY A 12 -22.03 -9.79 -0.57
C GLY A 12 -20.54 -9.97 -0.88
N LYS A 13 -20.21 -10.32 -2.14
CA LYS A 13 -18.84 -10.59 -2.56
C LYS A 13 -18.05 -9.30 -2.65
N ILE A 14 -16.84 -9.32 -2.11
CA ILE A 14 -15.90 -8.21 -2.08
C ILE A 14 -14.71 -8.56 -2.96
N SER A 15 -14.53 -7.78 -4.01
CA SER A 15 -13.38 -7.88 -4.92
C SER A 15 -12.24 -7.00 -4.43
N ILE A 16 -11.04 -7.56 -4.30
CA ILE A 16 -9.84 -6.83 -3.89
C ILE A 16 -8.81 -6.90 -5.02
N THR A 17 -8.41 -5.73 -5.52
CA THR A 17 -7.36 -5.58 -6.53
C THR A 17 -6.09 -5.08 -5.86
N HIS A 18 -5.02 -5.86 -5.89
CA HIS A 18 -3.69 -5.40 -5.50
C HIS A 18 -3.16 -4.45 -6.59
N VAL A 19 -3.05 -3.17 -6.25
CA VAL A 19 -2.39 -2.17 -7.11
C VAL A 19 -0.94 -2.07 -6.66
N GLN A 20 -0.05 -2.66 -7.45
CA GLN A 20 1.38 -2.73 -7.17
C GLN A 20 2.02 -1.38 -7.45
N MET A 21 2.65 -0.80 -6.43
CA MET A 21 3.26 0.54 -6.54
C MET A 21 4.73 0.54 -6.10
N MET A 22 5.50 1.49 -6.63
CA MET A 22 6.81 1.85 -6.11
C MET A 22 6.66 3.04 -5.17
N HIS A 23 7.17 2.95 -3.95
CA HIS A 23 7.25 4.07 -3.01
C HIS A 23 8.64 4.12 -2.37
N ARG A 24 8.98 5.23 -1.73
CA ARG A 24 10.23 5.31 -0.98
C ARG A 24 10.23 4.30 0.18
N PRO A 25 11.38 3.70 0.52
CA PRO A 25 11.50 2.93 1.73
C PRO A 25 11.29 3.82 2.96
N ILE A 26 11.01 3.17 4.09
CA ILE A 26 10.69 3.80 5.38
C ILE A 26 11.85 4.69 5.89
N SER A 27 13.08 4.49 5.41
CA SER A 27 14.20 5.42 5.64
C SER A 27 15.07 5.61 4.39
N ASP A 28 15.50 6.84 4.12
CA ASP A 28 16.54 7.18 3.12
C ASP A 28 17.89 6.49 3.44
N ASP A 29 18.06 6.15 4.71
CA ASP A 29 19.15 5.40 5.29
C ASP A 29 19.17 3.93 4.80
N PHE A 30 18.01 3.32 4.53
CA PHE A 30 17.91 2.00 3.89
C PHE A 30 18.37 2.04 2.42
N LEU A 31 18.02 3.10 1.67
CA LEU A 31 18.55 3.35 0.33
C LEU A 31 20.07 3.49 0.38
N THR A 32 20.57 4.30 1.33
CA THR A 32 22.01 4.50 1.53
C THR A 32 22.71 3.20 1.91
N PHE A 33 22.11 2.35 2.74
CA PHE A 33 22.65 1.03 3.10
C PHE A 33 22.68 0.07 1.91
N VAL A 34 21.59 -0.02 1.14
CA VAL A 34 21.50 -0.85 -0.07
C VAL A 34 22.55 -0.40 -1.08
N GLU A 35 22.65 0.90 -1.35
CA GLU A 35 23.67 1.46 -2.26
C GLU A 35 25.09 1.22 -1.74
N THR A 36 25.34 1.46 -0.45
CA THR A 36 26.68 1.33 0.16
C THR A 36 27.14 -0.13 0.25
N ASN A 37 26.23 -1.09 0.46
CA ASN A 37 26.58 -2.51 0.51
C ASN A 37 26.57 -3.20 -0.85
N GLN A 38 25.79 -2.73 -1.82
CA GLN A 38 25.91 -3.17 -3.21
C GLN A 38 27.26 -2.76 -3.82
N ILE A 39 27.75 -1.55 -3.50
CA ILE A 39 29.07 -1.10 -3.94
C ILE A 39 30.19 -1.94 -3.31
N LYS A 40 29.99 -2.49 -2.10
CA LYS A 40 31.01 -3.30 -1.41
C LYS A 40 30.97 -4.79 -1.76
N ASN A 41 29.81 -5.34 -2.12
CA ASN A 41 29.64 -6.77 -2.38
C ASN A 41 28.93 -7.01 -3.72
N ASP A 42 29.73 -7.06 -4.80
CA ASP A 42 29.36 -7.37 -6.20
C ASP A 42 28.75 -8.80 -6.40
N LYS A 43 28.30 -9.45 -5.31
CA LYS A 43 27.76 -10.81 -5.26
C LYS A 43 26.33 -10.93 -4.72
N ASN A 44 25.79 -9.92 -4.03
CA ASN A 44 24.38 -9.93 -3.61
C ASN A 44 23.52 -9.24 -4.66
N LYS A 45 23.21 -9.97 -5.74
CA LYS A 45 22.33 -9.53 -6.83
C LYS A 45 20.84 -9.48 -6.45
N ASP A 46 20.49 -9.95 -5.26
CA ASP A 46 19.09 -10.17 -4.85
C ASP A 46 18.37 -8.91 -4.35
N PHE A 47 19.05 -7.76 -4.22
CA PHE A 47 18.44 -6.48 -3.80
C PHE A 47 18.49 -5.41 -4.89
N ARG A 48 18.32 -5.76 -6.18
CA ARG A 48 17.88 -4.74 -7.15
C ARG A 48 16.45 -4.39 -6.70
N VAL A 49 16.14 -3.20 -6.19
CA VAL A 49 16.03 -2.00 -7.04
C VAL A 49 16.30 -0.71 -6.23
N SER A 50 17.29 0.09 -6.63
CA SER A 50 17.27 1.52 -6.30
C SER A 50 16.37 2.22 -7.31
N HIS A 51 15.07 2.24 -7.04
CA HIS A 51 14.14 2.99 -7.88
C HIS A 51 14.53 4.47 -7.85
N THR A 52 14.66 5.08 -9.02
CA THR A 52 14.90 6.51 -9.11
C THR A 52 13.68 7.29 -8.59
N LYS A 53 13.89 8.52 -8.13
CA LYS A 53 12.78 9.39 -7.72
C LYS A 53 11.75 9.58 -8.84
N ASP A 54 12.19 9.55 -10.11
CA ASP A 54 11.30 9.65 -11.26
C ASP A 54 10.47 8.38 -11.48
N GLU A 55 11.03 7.18 -11.25
CA GLU A 55 10.27 5.92 -11.31
C GLU A 55 9.22 5.84 -10.20
N ILE A 56 9.58 6.27 -8.98
CA ILE A 56 8.62 6.39 -7.87
C ILE A 56 7.52 7.38 -8.23
N ALA A 57 7.88 8.58 -8.73
CA ALA A 57 6.90 9.59 -9.14
C ALA A 57 5.97 9.08 -10.25
N ALA A 58 6.52 8.39 -11.26
CA ALA A 58 5.75 7.81 -12.36
C ALA A 58 4.79 6.74 -11.85
N SER A 59 5.26 5.88 -10.93
CA SER A 59 4.42 4.86 -10.30
C SER A 59 3.27 5.48 -9.50
N GLN A 60 3.56 6.48 -8.66
CA GLN A 60 2.55 7.16 -7.87
C GLN A 60 1.57 7.96 -8.74
N PHE A 61 2.01 8.49 -9.88
CA PHE A 61 1.12 9.11 -10.86
C PHE A 61 0.16 8.09 -11.49
N ALA A 62 0.66 6.92 -11.87
CA ALA A 62 -0.17 5.84 -12.41
C ALA A 62 -1.20 5.34 -11.39
N VAL A 63 -0.80 5.19 -10.12
CA VAL A 63 -1.71 4.88 -9.01
C VAL A 63 -2.82 5.94 -8.90
N ALA A 64 -2.46 7.22 -8.91
CA ALA A 64 -3.44 8.31 -8.84
C ALA A 64 -4.45 8.27 -10.00
N GLN A 65 -3.96 8.09 -11.24
CA GLN A 65 -4.81 7.94 -12.42
C GLN A 65 -5.71 6.69 -12.31
N TYR A 66 -5.21 5.59 -11.77
CA TYR A 66 -5.97 4.36 -11.60
C TYR A 66 -7.10 4.53 -10.58
N ILE A 67 -6.84 5.18 -9.45
CA ILE A 67 -7.87 5.50 -8.44
C ILE A 67 -8.99 6.35 -9.07
N ILE A 68 -8.63 7.43 -9.78
CA ILE A 68 -9.61 8.35 -10.39
C ILE A 68 -10.50 7.66 -11.42
N LYS A 69 -9.96 6.66 -12.14
CA LYS A 69 -10.72 5.85 -13.11
C LYS A 69 -11.68 4.86 -12.46
N HIS A 70 -11.60 4.63 -11.15
CA HIS A 70 -12.39 3.66 -10.41
C HIS A 70 -13.09 4.30 -9.19
N PRO A 71 -13.96 5.30 -9.39
CA PRO A 71 -14.59 6.04 -8.29
C PRO A 71 -15.45 5.15 -7.37
N ASP A 72 -15.99 4.05 -7.90
CA ASP A 72 -16.83 3.10 -7.16
C ASP A 72 -16.03 2.09 -6.32
N THR A 73 -14.74 2.36 -6.05
CA THR A 73 -13.88 1.50 -5.23
C THR A 73 -13.52 2.12 -3.88
N ALA A 74 -13.36 1.30 -2.86
CA ALA A 74 -12.72 1.71 -1.62
C ALA A 74 -11.19 1.68 -1.81
N VAL A 75 -10.47 2.63 -1.24
CA VAL A 75 -9.00 2.69 -1.37
C VAL A 75 -8.36 2.37 -0.03
N VAL A 76 -7.55 1.32 0.01
CA VAL A 76 -6.76 0.91 1.18
C VAL A 76 -5.29 1.16 0.88
N LEU A 77 -4.58 1.85 1.78
CA LEU A 77 -3.20 2.27 1.55
C LEU A 77 -2.23 1.57 2.51
N GLU A 78 -1.17 1.01 1.95
CA GLU A 78 -0.07 0.41 2.70
C GLU A 78 0.47 1.31 3.83
N GLY A 79 0.66 0.70 5.01
CA GLY A 79 1.31 1.34 6.15
C GLY A 79 0.44 2.36 6.88
N LEU A 80 -0.71 2.71 6.31
CA LEU A 80 -1.67 3.59 6.95
C LEU A 80 -2.40 2.84 8.06
N SER A 81 -2.36 3.40 9.27
CA SER A 81 -2.94 2.80 10.48
C SER A 81 -4.28 3.37 10.90
N HIS A 82 -4.73 4.45 10.26
CA HIS A 82 -5.97 5.14 10.56
C HIS A 82 -6.64 5.63 9.28
N GLU A 83 -7.95 5.81 9.33
CA GLU A 83 -8.70 6.36 8.20
C GLU A 83 -8.34 7.84 7.98
N LEU A 84 -8.24 8.24 6.71
CA LEU A 84 -8.09 9.63 6.29
C LEU A 84 -9.28 10.03 5.44
N SER A 85 -9.94 11.13 5.78
CA SER A 85 -11.10 11.66 5.06
C SER A 85 -10.82 13.07 4.55
N ALA A 86 -11.23 13.37 3.31
CA ALA A 86 -11.14 14.70 2.69
C ALA A 86 -11.80 15.78 3.56
N GLU A 87 -12.88 15.44 4.26
CA GLU A 87 -13.62 16.36 5.14
C GLU A 87 -12.82 16.73 6.41
N LEU A 88 -11.90 15.87 6.84
CA LEU A 88 -11.11 16.05 8.07
C LEU A 88 -9.70 16.61 7.78
N ILE A 89 -9.36 16.80 6.51
CA ILE A 89 -8.07 17.37 6.12
C ILE A 89 -8.06 18.85 6.47
N ASN A 90 -7.06 19.25 7.25
CA ASN A 90 -6.82 20.65 7.57
C ASN A 90 -6.39 21.41 6.29
N PRO A 91 -7.19 22.37 5.78
CA PRO A 91 -6.84 23.13 4.58
C PRO A 91 -5.63 24.06 4.78
N ASP A 92 -5.29 24.37 6.03
CA ASP A 92 -4.13 25.19 6.40
C ASP A 92 -2.86 24.36 6.62
N ASP A 93 -2.92 23.04 6.46
CA ASP A 93 -1.72 22.20 6.50
C ASP A 93 -0.77 22.57 5.34
N PRO A 94 0.51 22.90 5.61
CA PRO A 94 1.45 23.33 4.58
C PRO A 94 1.64 22.31 3.45
N VAL A 95 1.56 21.00 3.75
CA VAL A 95 1.69 19.94 2.76
C VAL A 95 0.47 19.93 1.84
N VAL A 96 -0.73 20.08 2.42
CA VAL A 96 -1.99 20.14 1.67
C VAL A 96 -2.00 21.35 0.75
N GLN A 97 -1.59 22.53 1.25
CA GLN A 97 -1.50 23.74 0.45
C GLN A 97 -0.50 23.60 -0.71
N GLU A 98 0.67 23.03 -0.45
CA GLU A 98 1.68 22.83 -1.49
C GLU A 98 1.19 21.85 -2.56
N VAL A 99 0.50 20.77 -2.18
CA VAL A 99 -0.11 19.85 -3.16
C VAL A 99 -1.18 20.56 -3.99
N ARG A 100 -2.12 21.27 -3.35
CA ARG A 100 -3.21 21.98 -4.06
C ARG A 100 -2.74 23.12 -4.95
N LYS A 101 -1.56 23.70 -4.66
CA LYS A 101 -0.92 24.71 -5.50
C LYS A 101 -0.40 24.13 -6.82
N HIS A 102 0.02 22.87 -6.81
CA HIS A 102 0.67 22.21 -7.95
C HIS A 102 -0.23 21.19 -8.67
N PHE A 103 -1.30 20.72 -8.05
CA PHE A 103 -2.22 19.75 -8.63
C PHE A 103 -3.65 20.28 -8.67
N ASP A 104 -4.32 20.02 -9.80
CA ASP A 104 -5.74 20.25 -9.99
C ASP A 104 -6.42 19.00 -10.59
N HIS A 105 -7.73 19.10 -10.82
CA HIS A 105 -8.54 18.01 -11.37
C HIS A 105 -8.11 17.56 -12.77
N THR A 106 -7.48 18.43 -13.56
CA THR A 106 -7.02 18.14 -14.93
C THR A 106 -5.59 17.61 -14.98
N THR A 107 -4.82 17.72 -13.89
CA THR A 107 -3.43 17.24 -13.86
C THR A 107 -3.33 15.75 -14.22
N PHE A 108 -4.31 14.95 -13.81
CA PHE A 108 -4.31 13.50 -14.02
C PHE A 108 -4.81 13.06 -15.40
N ASP A 109 -5.26 14.00 -16.24
CA ASP A 109 -5.59 13.74 -17.65
C ASP A 109 -4.35 13.78 -18.57
N LYS A 110 -3.21 14.23 -18.04
CA LYS A 110 -1.95 14.42 -18.76
C LYS A 110 -1.08 13.16 -18.77
N ASP A 111 -0.09 13.15 -19.66
CA ASP A 111 1.00 12.18 -19.60
C ASP A 111 2.02 12.57 -18.52
N PHE A 112 2.67 11.57 -17.89
CA PHE A 112 3.67 11.81 -16.84
C PHE A 112 4.81 12.74 -17.27
N ILE A 113 5.16 12.71 -18.57
CA ILE A 113 6.24 13.55 -19.10
C ILE A 113 5.88 15.05 -19.08
N GLU A 114 4.59 15.39 -19.11
CA GLU A 114 4.08 16.76 -19.07
C GLU A 114 4.06 17.35 -17.66
N LEU A 115 4.29 16.53 -16.62
CA LEU A 115 4.33 17.01 -15.24
C LEU A 115 5.58 17.87 -14.99
N THR A 116 5.40 18.93 -14.19
CA THR A 116 6.51 19.79 -13.77
C THR A 116 7.45 19.03 -12.81
N PRO A 117 8.71 19.48 -12.65
CA PRO A 117 9.62 18.90 -11.67
C PRO A 117 9.05 18.90 -10.25
N GLU A 118 8.31 19.94 -9.85
CA GLU A 118 7.67 20.05 -8.54
C GLU A 118 6.56 19.01 -8.35
N GLN A 119 5.74 18.78 -9.39
CA GLN A 119 4.71 17.73 -9.35
C GLN A 119 5.35 16.34 -9.21
N LYS A 120 6.39 16.05 -10.00
CA LYS A 120 7.12 14.78 -9.90
C LYS A 120 7.75 14.59 -8.53
N LYS A 121 8.36 15.64 -7.97
CA LYS A 121 8.90 15.60 -6.62
C LYS A 121 7.83 15.30 -5.57
N LEU A 122 6.68 15.99 -5.64
CA LEU A 122 5.57 15.76 -4.72
C LEU A 122 5.02 14.33 -4.82
N LEU A 123 4.90 13.77 -6.02
CA LEU A 123 4.51 12.36 -6.22
C LEU A 123 5.57 11.37 -5.73
N ALA A 124 6.86 11.71 -5.77
CA ALA A 124 7.90 10.87 -5.21
C ALA A 124 7.94 10.92 -3.67
N ASP A 125 7.60 12.07 -3.10
CA ASP A 125 7.62 12.34 -1.65
C ASP A 125 6.29 11.95 -0.98
N LYS A 126 5.19 11.88 -1.73
CA LYS A 126 3.84 11.61 -1.25
C LYS A 126 3.17 10.54 -2.11
N PHE A 127 2.50 9.58 -1.46
CA PHE A 127 1.71 8.57 -2.16
C PHE A 127 0.68 9.22 -3.07
N GLY A 128 0.48 8.67 -4.27
CA GLY A 128 -0.49 9.16 -5.25
C GLY A 128 -1.90 9.25 -4.67
N ALA A 129 -2.30 8.27 -3.87
CA ALA A 129 -3.58 8.30 -3.15
C ALA A 129 -3.75 9.53 -2.25
N MET A 130 -2.68 9.92 -1.53
CA MET A 130 -2.70 11.12 -0.68
C MET A 130 -2.82 12.39 -1.51
N VAL A 131 -2.14 12.46 -2.65
CA VAL A 131 -2.27 13.60 -3.57
C VAL A 131 -3.72 13.73 -4.06
N VAL A 132 -4.34 12.63 -4.51
CA VAL A 132 -5.74 12.58 -4.98
C VAL A 132 -6.71 12.98 -3.87
N LEU A 133 -6.48 12.50 -2.63
CA LEU A 133 -7.26 12.88 -1.45
C LEU A 133 -7.12 14.40 -1.17
N TYR A 134 -5.91 14.94 -1.18
CA TYR A 134 -5.69 16.37 -0.90
C TYR A 134 -6.33 17.29 -1.93
N VAL A 135 -6.32 16.93 -3.22
CA VAL A 135 -7.01 17.73 -4.25
C VAL A 135 -8.53 17.54 -4.25
N GLY A 136 -9.07 16.63 -3.44
CA GLY A 136 -10.51 16.38 -3.33
C GLY A 136 -11.09 15.52 -4.45
N LEU A 137 -10.26 14.66 -5.07
CA LEU A 137 -10.70 13.69 -6.09
C LEU A 137 -10.93 12.28 -5.50
N LEU A 138 -10.64 12.10 -4.21
CA LEU A 138 -10.91 10.90 -3.43
C LEU A 138 -11.44 11.36 -2.08
N ASP A 139 -12.55 10.77 -1.64
CA ASP A 139 -13.17 11.17 -0.37
C ASP A 139 -12.43 10.61 0.84
N LYS A 140 -11.88 9.41 0.72
CA LYS A 140 -11.39 8.65 1.86
C LYS A 140 -10.33 7.61 1.48
N ILE A 141 -9.36 7.43 2.37
CA ILE A 141 -8.37 6.35 2.35
C ILE A 141 -8.49 5.55 3.64
N TYR A 142 -8.56 4.24 3.50
CA TYR A 142 -8.69 3.28 4.58
C TYR A 142 -7.34 2.68 4.97
N PRO A 143 -7.15 2.30 6.25
CA PRO A 143 -5.90 1.72 6.73
C PRO A 143 -5.68 0.30 6.20
N SER A 144 -4.40 -0.09 6.04
CA SER A 144 -4.01 -1.46 5.71
C SER A 144 -3.38 -2.22 6.88
N ILE A 145 -3.22 -1.57 8.03
CA ILE A 145 -2.60 -2.15 9.23
C ILE A 145 -3.32 -1.61 10.46
N ARG A 146 -3.46 -2.41 11.51
CA ARG A 146 -4.05 -1.96 12.78
C ARG A 146 -3.07 -1.04 13.54
N PRO A 147 -3.56 -0.04 14.29
CA PRO A 147 -2.71 0.85 15.09
C PRO A 147 -1.74 0.11 16.02
N GLU A 148 -2.18 -0.99 16.62
CA GLU A 148 -1.40 -1.81 17.54
C GLU A 148 -0.24 -2.48 16.80
N THR A 149 -0.53 -3.12 15.67
CA THR A 149 0.48 -3.77 14.81
C THR A 149 1.47 -2.75 14.26
N ALA A 150 0.99 -1.59 13.82
CA ALA A 150 1.85 -0.49 13.37
C ALA A 150 2.78 0.02 14.48
N LYS A 151 2.28 0.16 15.71
CA LYS A 151 3.08 0.58 16.87
C LYS A 151 4.18 -0.42 17.19
N VAL A 152 3.87 -1.72 17.19
CA VAL A 152 4.86 -2.78 17.45
C VAL A 152 5.92 -2.80 16.34
N LEU A 153 5.50 -2.73 15.07
CA LEU A 153 6.41 -2.67 13.94
C LEU A 153 7.35 -1.45 14.01
N HIS A 154 6.81 -0.26 14.28
CA HIS A 154 7.62 0.95 14.43
C HIS A 154 8.61 0.85 15.60
N GLN A 155 8.21 0.25 16.72
CA GLN A 155 9.12 0.05 17.84
C GLN A 155 10.23 -0.95 17.48
N ALA A 156 9.90 -2.05 16.79
CA ALA A 156 10.89 -3.02 16.31
C ALA A 156 11.91 -2.38 15.35
N ILE A 157 11.44 -1.56 14.39
CA ILE A 157 12.31 -0.81 13.47
C ILE A 157 13.19 0.18 14.25
N LYS A 158 12.64 0.87 15.25
CA LYS A 158 13.41 1.82 16.09
C LYS A 158 14.49 1.13 16.92
N ASP A 159 14.19 -0.05 17.47
CA ASP A 159 15.11 -0.82 18.31
C ASP A 159 16.28 -1.42 17.51
N ILE A 160 16.11 -1.57 16.20
CA ILE A 160 17.19 -1.98 15.28
C ILE A 160 18.24 -0.88 15.12
N GLY A 161 17.85 0.39 15.15
CA GLY A 161 18.75 1.51 14.82
C GLY A 161 19.29 1.38 13.39
N ASP A 162 20.61 1.41 13.24
CA ASP A 162 21.30 1.32 11.94
C ASP A 162 21.69 -0.13 11.55
N ASP A 163 21.12 -1.16 12.20
CA ASP A 163 21.39 -2.57 11.90
C ASP A 163 20.45 -3.12 10.82
N TYR A 164 20.71 -2.73 9.58
CA TYR A 164 19.84 -3.06 8.46
C TYR A 164 19.77 -4.56 8.08
N GLU A 165 20.70 -5.40 8.55
CA GLU A 165 20.56 -6.85 8.37
C GLU A 165 19.36 -7.36 9.18
N ARG A 166 19.20 -6.85 10.41
CA ARG A 166 18.04 -7.17 11.27
C ARG A 166 16.74 -6.53 10.81
N LEU A 167 16.80 -5.45 10.01
CA LEU A 167 15.61 -4.85 9.41
C LEU A 167 14.91 -5.82 8.45
N ARG A 168 15.69 -6.66 7.74
CA ARG A 168 15.13 -7.71 6.88
C ARG A 168 14.35 -8.74 7.70
N ASP A 169 14.91 -9.21 8.81
CA ASP A 169 14.25 -10.18 9.68
C ASP A 169 12.93 -9.62 10.23
N VAL A 170 12.93 -8.34 10.63
CA VAL A 170 11.70 -7.66 11.08
C VAL A 170 10.69 -7.49 9.94
N ALA A 171 11.13 -7.16 8.72
CA ALA A 171 10.22 -7.08 7.57
C ALA A 171 9.57 -8.45 7.30
N ASP A 172 10.35 -9.53 7.29
CA ASP A 172 9.88 -10.90 7.04
C ASP A 172 8.93 -11.39 8.16
N ASP A 173 9.24 -11.10 9.43
CA ASP A 173 8.42 -11.48 10.58
C ASP A 173 7.03 -10.84 10.55
N PHE A 174 6.95 -9.59 10.08
CA PHE A 174 5.69 -8.84 10.01
C PHE A 174 4.95 -8.99 8.68
N GLN A 175 5.61 -9.47 7.62
CA GLN A 175 5.02 -9.52 6.28
C GLN A 175 3.67 -10.25 6.27
N LYS A 176 3.61 -11.47 6.81
CA LYS A 176 2.38 -12.28 6.80
C LYS A 176 1.24 -11.64 7.59
N ILE A 177 1.57 -11.02 8.72
CA ILE A 177 0.61 -10.32 9.57
C ILE A 177 0.04 -9.12 8.81
N ARG A 178 0.92 -8.32 8.20
CA ARG A 178 0.53 -7.16 7.39
C ARG A 178 -0.32 -7.53 6.19
N GLU A 179 0.00 -8.61 5.50
CA GLU A 179 -0.78 -9.08 4.34
C GLU A 179 -2.18 -9.55 4.76
N SER A 180 -2.27 -10.32 5.85
CA SER A 180 -3.54 -10.79 6.41
C SER A 180 -4.41 -9.63 6.92
N GLU A 181 -3.81 -8.67 7.64
CA GLU A 181 -4.50 -7.48 8.11
C GLU A 181 -4.97 -6.59 6.96
N ALA A 182 -4.16 -6.39 5.93
CA ALA A 182 -4.53 -5.59 4.78
C ALA A 182 -5.77 -6.14 4.06
N LEU A 183 -5.88 -7.46 3.91
CA LEU A 183 -7.07 -8.10 3.34
C LEU A 183 -8.29 -7.97 4.27
N THR A 184 -8.09 -8.16 5.58
CA THR A 184 -9.17 -7.98 6.57
C THR A 184 -9.71 -6.56 6.57
N LEU A 185 -8.81 -5.57 6.58
CA LEU A 185 -9.16 -4.16 6.56
C LEU A 185 -9.72 -3.72 5.21
N SER A 186 -9.40 -4.41 4.13
CA SER A 186 -10.05 -4.22 2.82
C SER A 186 -11.52 -4.63 2.85
N VAL A 187 -11.84 -5.76 3.49
CA VAL A 187 -13.22 -6.17 3.73
C VAL A 187 -13.97 -5.16 4.60
N GLU A 188 -13.36 -4.71 5.71
CA GLU A 188 -13.94 -3.66 6.55
C GLU A 188 -14.14 -2.33 5.78
N ALA A 189 -13.22 -1.97 4.89
CA ALA A 189 -13.31 -0.77 4.07
C ALA A 189 -14.47 -0.85 3.06
N ALA A 190 -14.65 -2.01 2.42
CA ALA A 190 -15.79 -2.29 1.55
C ALA A 190 -17.12 -2.12 2.29
N GLU A 191 -17.25 -2.71 3.48
CA GLU A 191 -18.45 -2.60 4.32
C GLU A 191 -18.71 -1.16 4.77
N LYS A 192 -17.69 -0.45 5.27
CA LYS A 192 -17.82 0.94 5.74
C LYS A 192 -18.13 1.93 4.62
N SER A 193 -17.65 1.66 3.41
CA SER A 193 -17.90 2.50 2.23
C SER A 193 -19.17 2.11 1.47
N ASN A 194 -19.80 0.97 1.82
CA ASN A 194 -20.86 0.34 1.05
C ASN A 194 -20.45 0.11 -0.43
N LYS A 195 -19.21 -0.35 -0.64
CA LYS A 195 -18.64 -0.69 -1.95
C LYS A 195 -18.24 -2.17 -1.98
N THR A 196 -18.36 -2.81 -3.13
CA THR A 196 -18.00 -4.23 -3.33
C THR A 196 -16.63 -4.42 -3.99
N ALA A 197 -15.93 -3.31 -4.29
CA ALA A 197 -14.62 -3.32 -4.92
C ALA A 197 -13.63 -2.48 -4.11
N VAL A 198 -12.42 -3.02 -3.92
CA VAL A 198 -11.35 -2.42 -3.14
C VAL A 198 -10.07 -2.36 -3.96
N LEU A 199 -9.41 -1.21 -3.95
CA LEU A 199 -8.05 -1.03 -4.42
C LEU A 199 -7.12 -1.12 -3.22
N LEU A 200 -6.37 -2.21 -3.13
CA LEU A 200 -5.33 -2.40 -2.13
C LEU A 200 -4.00 -1.89 -2.70
N LEU A 201 -3.65 -0.66 -2.35
CA LEU A 201 -2.42 -0.01 -2.80
C LEU A 201 -1.27 -0.49 -1.92
N TYR A 202 -0.37 -1.28 -2.50
CA TYR A 202 0.74 -1.89 -1.76
C TYR A 202 1.98 -2.00 -2.63
N GLY A 203 3.14 -1.96 -1.98
CA GLY A 203 4.46 -2.14 -2.57
C GLY A 203 4.59 -3.43 -3.35
N ALA A 204 5.68 -3.50 -4.12
CA ALA A 204 6.09 -4.72 -4.80
C ALA A 204 6.30 -5.87 -3.79
N GLU A 205 6.17 -7.12 -4.24
CA GLU A 205 6.59 -8.34 -3.51
C GLU A 205 5.65 -8.91 -2.43
N HIS A 206 4.35 -8.58 -2.47
CA HIS A 206 3.37 -9.19 -1.57
C HIS A 206 2.65 -10.41 -2.16
N ARG A 207 2.32 -11.38 -1.29
CA ARG A 207 1.64 -12.65 -1.63
C ARG A 207 0.25 -12.73 -1.02
N PHE A 208 -0.61 -11.80 -1.42
CA PHE A 208 -2.00 -11.75 -0.94
C PHE A 208 -2.81 -13.01 -1.28
N ASP A 209 -2.44 -13.75 -2.32
CA ASP A 209 -3.01 -15.06 -2.64
C ASP A 209 -2.87 -16.04 -1.47
N LEU A 210 -1.67 -16.12 -0.87
CA LEU A 210 -1.41 -16.98 0.29
C LEU A 210 -2.12 -16.47 1.55
N ALA A 211 -2.18 -15.14 1.73
CA ALA A 211 -2.88 -14.55 2.87
C ALA A 211 -4.40 -14.77 2.78
N ALA A 212 -4.98 -14.73 1.58
CA ALA A 212 -6.41 -15.00 1.36
C ALA A 212 -6.77 -16.46 1.67
N GLU A 213 -5.93 -17.43 1.28
CA GLU A 213 -6.12 -18.85 1.65
C GLU A 213 -6.15 -19.06 3.17
N LEU A 214 -5.39 -18.27 3.93
CA LEU A 214 -5.35 -18.36 5.39
C LEU A 214 -6.53 -17.67 6.08
N LEU A 215 -7.14 -16.66 5.44
CA LEU A 215 -8.29 -15.95 5.99
C LEU A 215 -9.59 -16.75 5.84
N ASP A 216 -9.70 -17.61 4.82
CA ASP A 216 -10.87 -18.46 4.55
C ASP A 216 -12.22 -17.68 4.54
N ASP A 217 -12.19 -16.43 4.07
CA ASP A 217 -13.40 -15.61 3.93
C ASP A 217 -14.04 -15.83 2.56
N ALA A 218 -15.18 -16.54 2.53
CA ALA A 218 -15.91 -16.88 1.31
C ALA A 218 -16.44 -15.66 0.52
N ARG A 219 -16.47 -14.47 1.15
CA ARG A 219 -16.88 -13.22 0.48
C ARG A 219 -15.75 -12.63 -0.34
N LEU A 220 -14.50 -12.93 0.00
CA LEU A 220 -13.32 -12.32 -0.60
C LEU A 220 -13.01 -12.95 -1.95
N THR A 221 -12.82 -12.12 -2.96
CA THR A 221 -12.30 -12.52 -4.27
C THR A 221 -11.13 -11.64 -4.62
N LEU A 222 -9.94 -12.23 -4.80
CA LEU A 222 -8.80 -11.50 -5.35
C LEU A 222 -8.95 -11.40 -6.88
N THR A 223 -8.76 -10.20 -7.41
CA THR A 223 -8.69 -9.97 -8.85
C THR A 223 -7.24 -10.01 -9.33
N GLU A 224 -7.03 -9.95 -10.65
CA GLU A 224 -5.69 -9.84 -11.20
C GLU A 224 -4.99 -8.57 -10.67
N PRO A 225 -3.74 -8.67 -10.18
CA PRO A 225 -2.98 -7.50 -9.74
C PRO A 225 -2.78 -6.51 -10.88
N VAL A 226 -2.81 -5.23 -10.54
CA VAL A 226 -2.50 -4.15 -11.47
C VAL A 226 -1.11 -3.63 -11.19
N ASP A 227 -0.26 -3.69 -12.21
CA ASP A 227 1.11 -3.20 -12.12
C ASP A 227 1.18 -1.70 -12.45
N CYS A 228 1.41 -0.88 -11.43
CA CYS A 228 1.72 0.55 -11.58
C CYS A 228 3.22 0.82 -11.43
N GLN A 229 4.09 -0.18 -11.52
CA GLN A 229 5.54 0.00 -11.46
C GLN A 229 6.06 0.46 -12.83
N ILE A 230 6.32 1.76 -12.96
CA ILE A 230 6.79 2.35 -14.22
C ILE A 230 8.32 2.48 -14.20
N VAL A 231 8.97 1.77 -15.12
CA VAL A 231 10.41 1.93 -15.40
C VAL A 231 10.59 3.07 -16.41
N VAL A 232 11.21 4.17 -15.97
CA VAL A 232 11.51 5.32 -16.83
C VAL A 232 12.87 5.09 -17.49
N LYS A 233 12.87 4.60 -18.73
CA LYS A 233 14.14 4.41 -19.48
C LYS A 233 14.74 5.78 -19.83
N PRO A 234 16.04 6.04 -19.53
CA PRO A 234 16.71 7.31 -19.84
C PRO A 234 16.87 7.65 -21.33
N LYS A 235 16.34 6.84 -22.23
CA LYS A 235 16.40 7.02 -23.68
C LYS A 235 15.05 6.66 -24.26
N ASP A 236 14.15 7.64 -24.32
CA ASP A 236 13.11 7.80 -25.36
C ASP A 236 12.38 9.13 -25.11
N PHE A 237 13.11 10.25 -25.19
CA PHE A 237 12.53 11.47 -25.77
C PHE A 237 12.34 11.20 -27.26
N MET A 238 11.36 10.37 -27.62
CA MET A 238 10.68 10.27 -28.91
C MET A 238 9.82 9.00 -28.89
N SER A 239 8.51 9.22 -28.81
CA SER A 239 7.40 8.26 -28.96
C SER A 239 7.46 6.99 -28.09
N VAL A 240 6.73 7.00 -26.97
CA VAL A 240 6.12 5.77 -26.45
C VAL A 240 4.63 6.00 -26.30
N THR A 241 3.95 5.43 -27.27
CA THR A 241 2.54 5.06 -27.36
C THR A 241 1.79 4.92 -26.04
N THR A 242 0.58 5.50 -26.06
CA THR A 242 -0.62 5.10 -25.32
C THR A 242 -0.52 3.66 -24.81
N ALA A 243 -0.71 3.46 -23.51
CA ALA A 243 -0.77 2.14 -22.89
C ALA A 243 -1.87 1.29 -23.53
N HIS A 244 -1.51 0.59 -24.61
CA HIS A 244 -2.24 -0.55 -25.11
C HIS A 244 -1.77 -1.77 -24.32
N ASN A 245 -2.72 -2.38 -23.61
CA ASN A 245 -2.61 -3.72 -23.05
C ASN A 245 -1.88 -4.66 -24.03
N THR A 246 -0.68 -5.09 -23.65
CA THR A 246 -0.07 -6.30 -24.20
C THR A 246 0.46 -7.15 -23.05
N PHE A 247 -0.43 -8.02 -22.58
CA PHE A 247 -0.20 -9.41 -22.20
C PHE A 247 1.24 -9.92 -22.45
N SER A 248 1.92 -10.38 -21.41
CA SER A 248 2.98 -11.38 -21.55
C SER A 248 2.83 -12.43 -20.47
N MET A 249 2.73 -13.68 -20.92
CA MET A 249 2.42 -14.87 -20.15
C MET A 249 3.43 -15.13 -19.04
N TRP A 250 2.92 -15.36 -17.83
CA TRP A 250 3.66 -15.92 -16.71
C TRP A 250 4.13 -17.33 -17.05
N ASN A 251 5.44 -17.54 -17.01
CA ASN A 251 6.03 -18.86 -17.07
C ASN A 251 6.14 -19.38 -15.63
N HIS A 252 5.28 -20.33 -15.26
CA HIS A 252 5.39 -21.09 -14.03
C HIS A 252 6.73 -21.84 -13.98
N SER A 253 7.62 -21.50 -13.05
CA SER A 253 8.65 -22.43 -12.59
C SER A 253 8.48 -22.72 -11.11
N LYS A 254 7.98 -23.94 -10.86
CA LYS A 254 7.90 -24.71 -9.62
C LYS A 254 8.88 -24.25 -8.53
N PHE A 255 8.35 -23.82 -7.39
CA PHE A 255 9.07 -23.86 -6.12
C PHE A 255 8.34 -24.81 -5.16
N SER A 256 9.12 -25.70 -4.55
CA SER A 256 8.68 -26.84 -3.75
C SER A 256 7.91 -26.42 -2.51
N GLN A 257 6.79 -27.12 -2.28
CA GLN A 257 6.07 -27.13 -1.01
C GLN A 257 7.00 -27.58 0.12
N ASN A 258 7.51 -26.64 0.92
CA ASN A 258 7.92 -26.94 2.28
C ASN A 258 6.75 -26.58 3.19
N LYS A 259 6.05 -27.62 3.68
CA LYS A 259 5.16 -27.51 4.84
C LYS A 259 5.98 -26.96 6.00
N LEU A 260 5.73 -25.70 6.37
CA LEU A 260 6.25 -25.11 7.59
C LEU A 260 5.19 -25.25 8.66
N ASP A 261 5.49 -26.13 9.60
CA ASP A 261 4.76 -26.35 10.85
C ASP A 261 4.89 -25.08 11.70
N ILE A 262 3.84 -24.25 11.73
CA ILE A 262 3.80 -23.06 12.59
C ILE A 262 3.38 -23.54 13.98
N GLY A 263 4.36 -23.66 14.88
CA GLY A 263 4.13 -24.03 16.27
C GLY A 263 3.10 -23.11 16.95
N SER A 264 2.00 -23.71 17.40
CA SER A 264 0.87 -23.10 18.10
C SER A 264 1.25 -22.30 19.37
N ASP A 265 2.48 -22.44 19.85
CA ASP A 265 2.95 -21.86 21.10
C ASP A 265 3.30 -20.37 20.97
N LYS A 266 3.62 -19.88 19.77
CA LYS A 266 3.87 -18.43 19.55
C LYS A 266 2.59 -17.60 19.43
N LEU A 267 1.48 -18.20 19.00
CA LEU A 267 0.18 -17.51 18.95
C LEU A 267 -0.47 -17.37 20.34
N LYS A 268 -0.17 -18.26 21.28
CA LYS A 268 -0.66 -18.17 22.67
C LYS A 268 -0.07 -16.99 23.42
N ASN A 269 1.23 -16.75 23.27
CA ASN A 269 1.90 -15.61 23.91
C ASN A 269 1.33 -14.25 23.46
N PHE A 270 0.75 -14.15 22.27
CA PHE A 270 0.11 -12.92 21.79
C PHE A 270 -1.26 -12.64 22.43
N LYS A 271 -1.99 -13.68 22.87
CA LYS A 271 -3.25 -13.51 23.60
C LYS A 271 -3.02 -13.14 25.06
N ASP A 272 -2.00 -13.73 25.69
CA ASP A 272 -1.70 -13.48 27.10
C ASP A 272 -1.13 -12.07 27.34
N SER A 273 -0.42 -11.48 26.36
CA SER A 273 0.03 -10.08 26.42
C SER A 273 -1.08 -9.04 26.23
N LYS A 274 -2.25 -9.43 25.69
CA LYS A 274 -3.39 -8.54 25.49
C LYS A 274 -4.11 -8.23 26.83
N ASP A 275 -4.24 -9.23 27.69
CA ASP A 275 -4.94 -9.13 28.97
C ASP A 275 -4.12 -8.40 30.05
N GLU A 276 -2.80 -8.31 29.88
CA GLU A 276 -1.90 -7.57 30.77
C GLU A 276 -1.85 -6.06 30.42
N PHE A 277 -2.01 -5.71 29.13
CA PHE A 277 -1.93 -4.33 28.65
C PHE A 277 -3.19 -3.50 28.88
N GLU A 278 -4.37 -4.12 28.98
CA GLU A 278 -5.64 -3.42 29.27
C GLU A 278 -5.71 -2.86 30.71
N LYS A 279 -4.77 -3.21 31.59
CA LYS A 279 -4.74 -2.74 32.99
C LYS A 279 -3.89 -1.49 33.23
N GLU A 280 -3.11 -1.01 32.25
CA GLU A 280 -2.11 0.05 32.46
C GLU A 280 -2.19 1.25 31.49
N LEU A 281 -3.37 1.62 30.97
CA LEU A 281 -3.50 2.87 30.20
C LEU A 281 -4.02 4.03 31.06
N PRO A 282 -3.23 5.09 31.30
CA PRO A 282 -3.71 6.36 31.84
C PRO A 282 -4.48 7.16 30.77
N GLU A 283 -5.53 7.87 31.15
CA GLU A 283 -6.46 8.58 30.25
C GLU A 283 -5.90 9.80 29.48
N GLU A 284 -4.60 10.12 29.53
CA GLU A 284 -4.10 11.42 29.03
C GLU A 284 -3.65 11.49 27.56
N ASP A 285 -3.51 10.37 26.83
CA ASP A 285 -2.96 10.38 25.46
C ASP A 285 -3.99 10.58 24.33
N LYS A 286 -5.06 11.34 24.58
CA LYS A 286 -6.05 11.72 23.54
C LYS A 286 -5.70 12.97 22.73
N LYS A 287 -4.48 13.53 22.83
CA LYS A 287 -4.11 14.74 22.06
C LYS A 287 -2.70 14.70 21.48
N SER A 288 -2.67 14.87 20.15
CA SER A 288 -1.56 15.34 19.30
C SER A 288 -0.32 14.46 19.17
N ASN A 289 -0.09 13.93 17.96
CA ASN A 289 1.05 14.34 17.13
C ASN A 289 1.02 13.64 15.76
N LEU A 290 0.47 14.33 14.76
CA LEU A 290 0.80 14.12 13.35
C LEU A 290 2.10 14.87 13.07
N LYS A 291 3.22 14.17 13.14
CA LYS A 291 4.48 14.58 12.53
C LYS A 291 5.13 13.35 11.90
N GLY A 292 5.24 13.36 10.58
CA GLY A 292 6.09 12.45 9.82
C GLY A 292 5.34 11.27 9.20
N PHE A 293 4.64 11.56 8.09
CA PHE A 293 4.54 10.67 6.93
C PHE A 293 4.81 11.54 5.69
#